data_AF-A0A1M7APB3-F1
#
_entry.id   AF-A0A1M7APB3-F1
#
_cell.length_a   1.000
_cell.length_b   1.000
_cell.length_c   1.000
_cell.angle_alpha   90.00
_cell.angle_beta   90.00
_cell.angle_gamma   90.00
#
_symmetry.space_group_name_H-M   'P 1'
#
loop_
_entity.id
_entity.type
_entity.pdbx_description
1 polymer ?
#
loop_
_entity_poly.entity_id
_entity_poly.type
_entity_poly.pdbx_seq_one_letter_code
_entity_poly.pdbx_strand_id
1 'polypeptide(L)'
;MYDFVLPILLILETILKISHLTVAFSIGLLLLSPLHVLAEKAGTNTASAAAGMPSNEGKVLSTLDAPGYTYMELANTEKRFWIAAPTTRVKVGDRVRFEQSLVMKNFNSKTLNRSFDQIIFVNSATIVN
;
A
#
# COMPACT_ATOMS: atom_id res chain seq x y z
N MET A 1 -42.24 11.85 2.18
CA MET A 1 -41.18 11.25 1.33
C MET A 1 -39.81 11.37 2.02
N TYR A 2 -39.72 10.97 3.29
CA TYR A 2 -38.47 10.93 4.08
C TYR A 2 -38.40 9.69 4.99
N ASP A 3 -39.48 8.92 5.11
CA ASP A 3 -39.58 7.77 6.02
C ASP A 3 -38.75 6.54 5.59
N PHE A 4 -38.31 6.47 4.34
CA PHE A 4 -37.50 5.34 3.83
C PHE A 4 -35.98 5.59 3.88
N VAL A 5 -35.52 6.80 4.17
CA VAL A 5 -34.08 7.15 4.13
C VAL A 5 -33.40 6.89 5.47
N LEU A 6 -34.12 7.04 6.58
CA LEU A 6 -33.62 6.80 7.94
C LEU A 6 -33.14 5.35 8.22
N PRO A 7 -33.84 4.27 7.80
CA PRO A 7 -33.40 2.91 8.10
C PRO A 7 -32.14 2.49 7.32
N ILE A 8 -31.94 3.00 6.09
CA ILE A 8 -30.78 2.68 5.26
C ILE A 8 -29.50 3.31 5.85
N LEU A 9 -29.60 4.52 6.40
CA LEU A 9 -28.48 5.20 7.06
C LEU A 9 -28.05 4.48 8.36
N LEU A 10 -29.02 3.97 9.14
CA LEU A 10 -28.75 3.16 10.34
C LEU A 10 -28.05 1.83 10.02
N ILE A 11 -28.40 1.19 8.90
CA ILE A 11 -27.76 -0.07 8.47
C ILE A 11 -26.29 0.18 8.06
N LEU A 12 -25.98 1.31 7.43
CA LEU A 12 -24.61 1.65 7.01
C LEU A 12 -23.69 1.97 8.21
N GLU A 13 -24.20 2.66 9.23
CA GLU A 13 -23.43 2.93 10.46
C GLU A 13 -23.16 1.66 11.29
N THR A 14 -24.05 0.68 11.22
CA THR A 14 -23.89 -0.61 11.91
C THR A 14 -22.76 -1.44 11.27
N ILE A 15 -22.64 -1.42 9.94
CA ILE A 15 -21.60 -2.17 9.20
C ILE A 15 -20.19 -1.59 9.46
N LEU A 16 -20.05 -0.28 9.65
CA LEU A 16 -18.75 0.35 9.88
C LEU A 16 -18.14 0.06 11.26
N LYS A 17 -18.97 -0.22 12.29
CA LYS A 17 -18.51 -0.46 13.68
C LYS A 17 -18.13 -1.91 13.98
N ILE A 18 -18.62 -2.87 13.21
CA ILE A 18 -18.33 -4.31 13.42
C ILE A 18 -16.88 -4.66 13.06
N SER A 19 -16.17 -3.80 12.32
CA SER A 19 -14.77 -3.99 11.94
C SER A 19 -13.74 -3.79 13.07
N HIS A 20 -14.17 -3.60 14.31
CA HIS A 20 -13.27 -3.47 15.49
C HIS A 20 -13.48 -4.60 16.51
N LEU A 21 -13.75 -5.82 16.04
CA LEU A 21 -13.86 -6.99 16.92
C LEU A 21 -12.56 -7.81 16.94
N THR A 22 -11.82 -7.59 18.03
CA THR A 22 -10.88 -8.51 18.69
C THR A 22 -9.50 -8.73 18.08
N VAL A 23 -8.48 -8.12 18.68
CA VAL A 23 -7.35 -8.90 19.26
C VAL A 23 -6.87 -8.19 20.52
N ALA A 24 -7.38 -8.63 21.67
CA ALA A 24 -6.64 -8.56 22.91
C ALA A 24 -5.76 -9.81 22.95
N PHE A 25 -4.45 -9.66 22.82
CA PHE A 25 -3.52 -10.68 23.29
C PHE A 25 -2.67 -10.06 24.40
N SER A 26 -3.12 -10.35 25.61
CA SER A 26 -2.43 -10.07 26.86
C SER A 26 -1.01 -10.61 26.80
N ILE A 27 -0.02 -9.72 26.89
CA ILE A 27 1.34 -10.11 27.22
C ILE A 27 1.59 -9.61 28.64
N GLY A 28 1.27 -10.48 29.59
CA GLY A 28 1.97 -10.49 30.85
C GLY A 28 3.38 -10.99 30.58
N LEU A 29 4.38 -10.15 30.85
CA LEU A 29 5.73 -10.63 31.11
C LEU A 29 6.35 -9.76 32.20
N LEU A 30 6.07 -10.17 33.42
CA LEU A 30 6.79 -9.78 34.61
C LEU A 30 8.24 -10.27 34.51
N LEU A 31 9.15 -9.37 34.86
CA LEU A 31 10.46 -9.60 35.50
C LEU A 31 11.69 -9.89 34.61
N LEU A 32 12.60 -8.90 34.66
CA LEU A 32 14.06 -8.99 34.63
C LEU A 32 14.74 -9.62 33.40
N SER A 33 15.29 -8.77 32.52
CA SER A 33 16.69 -8.89 32.03
C SER A 33 17.16 -7.61 31.32
N PRO A 34 18.46 -7.26 31.41
CA PRO A 34 19.01 -5.95 31.01
C PRO A 34 19.44 -5.91 29.55
N LEU A 35 19.27 -4.77 28.89
CA LEU A 35 20.07 -4.26 27.76
C LEU A 35 20.46 -5.27 26.65
N HIS A 36 19.57 -5.49 25.67
CA HIS A 36 19.94 -6.12 24.40
C HIS A 36 19.79 -5.12 23.26
N VAL A 37 20.94 -4.57 22.86
CA VAL A 37 21.44 -4.37 21.49
C VAL A 37 20.39 -4.16 20.39
N LEU A 38 20.55 -3.04 19.70
CA LEU A 38 20.09 -2.71 18.34
C LEU A 38 19.66 -3.93 17.52
N ALA A 39 18.37 -4.24 17.51
CA ALA A 39 17.80 -5.26 16.62
C ALA A 39 17.24 -4.56 15.38
N GLU A 40 17.96 -4.74 14.28
CA GLU A 40 17.55 -4.43 12.93
C GLU A 40 16.12 -4.88 12.65
N LYS A 41 15.38 -3.99 11.99
CA LYS A 41 14.07 -4.23 11.37
C LYS A 41 14.25 -5.23 10.22
N ALA A 42 14.42 -6.51 10.55
CA ALA A 42 14.39 -7.62 9.60
C ALA A 42 12.94 -7.95 9.25
N GLY A 43 12.37 -7.16 8.33
CA GLY A 43 11.23 -7.58 7.54
C GLY A 43 11.71 -8.47 6.40
N THR A 44 11.92 -9.76 6.68
CA THR A 44 12.24 -10.77 5.67
C THR A 44 11.01 -11.00 4.81
N ASN A 45 10.90 -10.24 3.73
CA ASN A 45 9.88 -10.49 2.72
C ASN A 45 10.60 -11.13 1.53
N THR A 46 10.61 -12.46 1.52
CA THR A 46 11.04 -13.34 0.43
C THR A 46 10.56 -12.80 -0.91
N ALA A 47 11.47 -12.21 -1.69
CA ALA A 47 11.23 -11.76 -3.05
C ALA A 47 12.38 -12.23 -3.94
N SER A 48 12.47 -13.54 -4.13
CA SER A 48 13.18 -14.13 -5.26
C SER A 48 12.24 -14.10 -6.47
N ALA A 49 12.28 -13.00 -7.24
CA ALA A 49 11.70 -12.92 -8.60
C ALA A 49 12.11 -11.65 -9.37
N ALA A 50 13.24 -11.01 -9.03
CA ALA A 50 13.64 -9.78 -9.69
C ALA A 50 15.16 -9.75 -9.87
N ALA A 51 15.68 -10.41 -10.89
CA ALA A 51 17.02 -10.17 -11.41
C ALA A 51 16.90 -9.67 -12.86
N GLY A 52 17.59 -8.60 -13.24
CA GLY A 52 17.62 -8.03 -14.59
C GLY A 52 16.45 -7.12 -15.04
N MET A 53 15.61 -6.58 -14.15
CA MET A 53 14.50 -5.71 -14.56
C MET A 53 14.95 -4.23 -14.72
N PRO A 54 14.50 -3.50 -15.77
CA PRO A 54 14.76 -2.08 -15.93
C PRO A 54 14.31 -1.24 -14.72
N SER A 55 14.94 -0.09 -14.49
CA SER A 55 14.61 0.80 -13.37
C SER A 55 13.18 1.38 -13.46
N ASN A 56 12.61 1.44 -14.66
CA ASN A 56 11.25 1.87 -14.93
C ASN A 56 10.25 0.71 -15.05
N GLU A 57 10.62 -0.47 -14.55
CA GLU A 57 9.75 -1.64 -14.48
C GLU A 57 9.65 -2.18 -13.05
N GLY A 58 8.55 -2.87 -12.76
CA GLY A 58 8.34 -3.53 -11.48
C GLY A 58 7.17 -4.51 -11.49
N LYS A 59 7.24 -5.53 -10.63
CA LYS A 59 6.11 -6.43 -10.35
C LYS A 59 5.17 -5.77 -9.34
N VAL A 60 3.88 -5.75 -9.63
CA VAL A 60 2.85 -5.21 -8.74
C VAL A 60 2.70 -6.11 -7.51
N LEU A 61 2.95 -5.53 -6.33
CA LEU A 61 2.76 -6.19 -5.04
C LEU A 61 1.41 -5.81 -4.41
N SER A 62 0.99 -4.55 -4.55
CA SER A 62 -0.28 -4.06 -4.02
C SER A 62 -0.77 -2.87 -4.85
N THR A 63 -2.10 -2.64 -4.81
CA THR A 63 -2.77 -1.53 -5.51
C THR A 63 -3.69 -0.79 -4.54
N LEU A 64 -3.78 0.52 -4.68
CA LEU A 64 -4.77 1.37 -4.01
C LEU A 64 -5.39 2.31 -5.05
N ASP A 65 -6.72 2.40 -5.05
CA ASP A 65 -7.43 3.29 -5.96
C ASP A 65 -7.80 4.60 -5.28
N ALA A 66 -7.64 5.70 -6.01
CA ALA A 66 -8.12 7.02 -5.64
C ALA A 66 -8.69 7.71 -6.90
N PRO A 67 -9.52 8.76 -6.75
CA PRO A 67 -10.03 9.49 -7.91
C PRO A 67 -8.89 9.95 -8.82
N GLY A 68 -8.93 9.48 -10.07
CA GLY A 68 -7.96 9.82 -11.13
C GLY A 68 -6.62 9.07 -11.08
N TYR A 69 -6.35 8.25 -10.06
CA TYR A 69 -5.07 7.58 -9.89
C TYR A 69 -5.20 6.13 -9.43
N THR A 70 -4.26 5.30 -9.88
CA THR A 70 -3.98 3.99 -9.29
C THR A 70 -2.58 4.04 -8.69
N TYR A 71 -2.51 3.84 -7.38
CA TYR A 71 -1.27 3.75 -6.63
C TYR A 71 -0.82 2.30 -6.64
N MET A 72 0.43 2.06 -7.01
CA MET A 72 0.99 0.71 -7.10
C MET A 72 2.26 0.62 -6.28
N GLU A 73 2.34 -0.40 -5.42
CA GLU A 73 3.62 -0.84 -4.86
C GLU A 73 4.25 -1.78 -5.84
N LEU A 74 5.41 -1.40 -6.35
CA LEU A 74 6.18 -2.19 -7.28
C LEU A 74 7.42 -2.74 -6.59
N ALA A 75 7.81 -3.95 -6.98
CA ALA A 75 9.12 -4.51 -6.67
C ALA A 75 9.91 -4.71 -7.95
N ASN A 76 11.13 -4.18 -7.97
CA ASN A 76 12.14 -4.54 -8.95
C ASN A 76 13.31 -5.25 -8.25
N THR A 77 14.44 -5.37 -8.93
CA THR A 77 15.59 -6.14 -8.46
C THR A 77 16.29 -5.54 -7.26
N GLU A 78 16.19 -4.23 -7.12
CA GLU A 78 16.93 -3.48 -6.11
C GLU A 78 16.06 -3.23 -4.88
N LYS A 79 14.78 -2.94 -5.10
CA LYS A 79 13.93 -2.35 -4.07
C LYS A 79 12.44 -2.47 -4.35
N ARG A 80 11.69 -2.09 -3.32
CA ARG A 80 10.27 -1.79 -3.41
C ARG A 80 10.07 -0.29 -3.44
N PHE A 81 9.11 0.17 -4.24
CA PHE A 81 8.82 1.59 -4.39
C PHE A 81 7.36 1.80 -4.78
N TRP A 82 6.86 2.99 -4.49
CA TRP A 82 5.50 3.38 -4.83
C TRP A 82 5.48 4.25 -6.07
N ILE A 83 4.53 3.98 -6.96
CA ILE A 83 4.16 4.88 -8.05
C ILE A 83 2.68 5.30 -7.93
N ALA A 84 2.36 6.49 -8.41
CA ALA A 84 0.99 6.94 -8.69
C ALA A 84 0.87 7.16 -10.20
N ALA A 85 0.10 6.31 -10.87
CA ALA A 85 -0.22 6.45 -12.28
C ALA A 85 -1.64 6.98 -12.45
N PRO A 86 -1.99 7.59 -13.60
CA PRO A 86 -3.39 7.73 -14.00
C PRO A 86 -4.14 6.40 -13.82
N THR A 87 -5.44 6.43 -13.58
CA THR A 87 -6.24 5.22 -13.33
C THR A 87 -5.94 4.12 -14.37
N THR A 88 -5.30 3.04 -13.90
CA THR A 88 -4.86 1.92 -14.75
C THR A 88 -5.36 0.62 -14.14
N ARG A 89 -5.98 -0.23 -14.97
CA ARG A 89 -6.41 -1.56 -14.56
C ARG A 89 -5.21 -2.51 -14.54
N VAL A 90 -4.72 -2.83 -13.35
CA VAL A 90 -3.67 -3.83 -13.11
C VAL A 90 -4.09 -4.77 -11.98
N LYS A 91 -3.45 -5.93 -11.87
CA LYS A 91 -3.61 -6.87 -10.75
C LYS A 91 -2.27 -7.14 -10.07
N VAL A 92 -2.34 -7.59 -8.82
CA VAL A 92 -1.17 -8.10 -8.10
C VAL A 92 -0.54 -9.23 -8.91
N GLY A 93 0.77 -9.15 -9.08
CA GLY A 93 1.55 -10.10 -9.86
C GLY A 93 1.90 -9.64 -11.28
N ASP A 94 1.18 -8.65 -11.84
CA ASP A 94 1.51 -8.09 -13.16
C ASP A 94 2.91 -7.45 -13.13
N ARG A 95 3.63 -7.53 -14.25
CA ARG A 95 4.82 -6.70 -14.48
C ARG A 95 4.37 -5.45 -15.19
N VAL A 96 4.79 -4.29 -14.72
CA VAL A 96 4.39 -2.99 -15.23
C VAL A 96 5.63 -2.21 -15.61
N ARG A 97 5.63 -1.61 -16.80
CA ARG A 97 6.55 -0.56 -17.21
C ARG A 97 5.86 0.80 -17.09
N PHE A 98 6.59 1.79 -16.61
CA PHE A 98 6.08 3.14 -16.42
C PHE A 98 6.99 4.20 -17.04
N GLU A 99 6.39 5.35 -17.37
CA GLU A 99 7.11 6.53 -17.83
C GLU A 99 7.20 7.54 -16.67
N GLN A 100 8.38 7.61 -16.05
CA GLN A 100 8.62 8.46 -14.87
C GLN A 100 8.41 9.93 -15.20
N SER A 101 7.70 10.64 -14.31
CA SER A 101 7.46 12.08 -14.42
C SER A 101 8.10 12.86 -13.27
N LEU A 102 7.70 12.58 -12.03
CA LEU A 102 8.12 13.35 -10.86
C LEU A 102 8.30 12.45 -9.64
N VAL A 103 9.42 12.62 -8.92
CA VAL A 103 9.65 11.95 -7.63
C VAL A 103 9.32 12.91 -6.49
N MET A 104 8.45 12.49 -5.58
CA MET A 104 8.11 13.24 -4.38
C MET A 104 8.57 12.49 -3.14
N LYS A 105 9.14 13.20 -2.16
CA LYS A 105 9.51 12.67 -0.85
C LYS A 105 8.54 13.18 0.22
N ASN A 106 8.32 12.38 1.26
CA ASN A 106 7.43 12.68 2.39
C ASN A 106 6.02 13.11 1.94
N PHE A 107 5.48 12.43 0.93
CA PHE A 107 4.19 12.77 0.36
C PHE A 107 3.05 12.25 1.23
N ASN A 108 2.13 13.13 1.63
CA ASN A 108 0.92 12.75 2.35
C ASN A 108 -0.29 12.77 1.40
N SER A 109 -0.90 11.60 1.20
CA SER A 109 -2.18 11.48 0.50
C SER A 109 -3.32 11.60 1.49
N LYS A 110 -4.04 12.72 1.42
CA LYS A 110 -5.26 12.92 2.23
C LYS A 110 -6.35 11.91 1.85
N THR A 111 -6.51 11.64 0.56
CA THR A 111 -7.51 10.71 0.05
C THR A 111 -7.31 9.28 0.55
N LEU A 112 -6.06 8.83 0.63
CA LEU A 112 -5.73 7.49 1.14
C LEU A 112 -5.48 7.47 2.66
N ASN A 113 -5.56 8.63 3.32
CA ASN A 113 -5.12 8.81 4.72
C ASN A 113 -3.76 8.15 5.00
N ARG A 114 -2.79 8.35 4.10
CA ARG A 114 -1.51 7.64 4.10
C ARG A 114 -0.34 8.54 3.72
N SER A 115 0.78 8.36 4.39
CA SER A 115 2.05 8.98 4.05
C SER A 115 2.97 8.00 3.31
N PHE A 116 3.75 8.54 2.37
CA PHE A 116 4.75 7.85 1.60
C PHE A 116 6.09 8.56 1.78
N ASP A 117 7.10 7.84 2.27
CA ASP A 117 8.48 8.39 2.37
C ASP A 117 8.98 8.85 1.00
N GLN A 118 8.63 8.09 -0.04
CA GLN A 118 8.80 8.47 -1.43
C GLN A 118 7.70 7.87 -2.32
N ILE A 119 7.23 8.63 -3.31
CA ILE A 119 6.35 8.16 -4.37
C ILE A 119 6.77 8.77 -5.71
N ILE A 120 6.61 8.01 -6.79
CA ILE A 120 6.90 8.46 -8.15
C ILE A 120 5.56 8.69 -8.87
N PHE A 121 5.28 9.93 -9.24
CA PHE A 121 4.21 10.23 -10.19
C PHE A 121 4.70 9.91 -11.59
N VAL A 122 3.91 9.14 -12.33
CA VAL A 122 4.26 8.65 -13.67
C VAL A 122 3.22 9.14 -14.66
N ASN A 123 3.63 9.38 -15.90
CA ASN A 123 2.72 9.82 -16.95
C ASN A 123 1.87 8.67 -17.49
N SER A 124 2.42 7.45 -17.47
CA SER A 124 1.71 6.24 -17.88
C SER A 124 2.28 5.00 -17.20
N ALA A 125 1.49 3.95 -17.14
CA ALA A 125 1.86 2.62 -16.66
C ALA A 125 1.17 1.56 -17.52
N THR A 126 1.94 0.63 -18.06
CA THR A 126 1.47 -0.41 -18.99
C THR A 126 1.97 -1.77 -18.55
N ILE A 127 1.11 -2.78 -18.62
CA ILE A 127 1.49 -4.16 -18.31
C ILE A 127 2.44 -4.69 -19.40
N VAL A 128 3.53 -5.30 -18.98
CA VAL A 128 4.54 -5.96 -19.83
C VAL A 128 4.63 -7.43 -19.47
N ASN A 129 4.98 -8.28 -20.43
CA ASN A 129 5.03 -9.73 -20.28
C ASN A 129 6.46 -10.21 -20.06
#